data_AF-A0A7Z8Y6H6-F1
#
_entry.id   AF-A0A7Z8Y6H6-F1
#
_cell.length_a   1.000
_cell.length_b   1.000
_cell.length_c   1.000
_cell.angle_alpha   90.00
_cell.angle_beta   90.00
_cell.angle_gamma   90.00
#
_symmetry.space_group_name_H-M   'P 1'
#
loop_
_entity.id
_entity.type
_entity.pdbx_description
1 polymer ?
#
loop_
_entity_poly.entity_id
_entity_poly.type
_entity_poly.pdbx_seq_one_letter_code
_entity_poly.pdbx_strand_id
1 'polypeptide(L)'
;MPETTPKTDAEKLAEAMALTIAGAELEKEARRPSAQAAADLLTGAEGLAFLDALKTAAAANVDDLTTPLGQRGGEGTKQMLERLVTQIEGASAGVVARLSTLQPSVPVPAPAQD
;
A
#
# COMPACT_ATOMS: atom_id res chain seq x y z
N MET A 1 -28.80 43.42 -13.25
CA MET A 1 -28.39 42.24 -12.46
C MET A 1 -28.09 41.14 -13.45
N PRO A 2 -26.91 40.50 -13.46
CA PRO A 2 -26.67 39.42 -14.42
C PRO A 2 -27.56 38.24 -14.07
N GLU A 3 -28.48 37.90 -14.97
CA GLU A 3 -29.28 36.67 -14.91
C GLU A 3 -28.32 35.49 -15.05
N THR A 4 -28.12 34.74 -13.98
CA THR A 4 -27.48 33.42 -14.07
C THR A 4 -28.47 32.49 -14.76
N THR A 5 -28.23 32.21 -16.03
CA THR A 5 -28.97 31.21 -16.80
C THR A 5 -28.97 29.88 -16.02
N PRO A 6 -30.13 29.22 -15.82
CA PRO A 6 -30.18 27.96 -15.10
C PRO A 6 -29.37 26.89 -15.85
N LYS A 7 -28.51 26.16 -15.11
CA LYS A 7 -27.70 25.07 -15.66
C LYS A 7 -28.59 24.02 -16.33
N THR A 8 -28.18 23.59 -17.52
CA THR A 8 -28.73 22.43 -18.24
C THR A 8 -28.46 21.14 -17.44
N ASP A 9 -29.24 20.10 -17.71
CA ASP A 9 -29.06 18.82 -17.02
C ASP A 9 -27.70 18.17 -17.36
N ALA A 10 -27.16 18.43 -18.55
CA ALA A 10 -25.82 18.02 -18.93
C ALA A 10 -24.74 18.71 -18.08
N GLU A 11 -24.89 20.01 -17.77
CA GLU A 11 -23.97 20.74 -16.91
C GLU A 11 -24.06 20.28 -15.45
N LYS A 12 -25.26 19.97 -14.95
CA LYS A 12 -25.44 19.40 -13.60
C LYS A 12 -24.78 18.02 -13.49
N LEU A 13 -24.92 17.18 -14.52
CA LEU A 13 -24.29 15.86 -14.56
C LEU A 13 -22.75 15.97 -14.59
N ALA A 14 -22.21 16.87 -15.43
CA ALA A 14 -20.78 17.12 -15.50
C ALA A 14 -20.20 17.61 -14.16
N GLU A 15 -20.91 18.50 -13.46
CA GLU A 15 -20.52 18.98 -12.13
C GLU A 15 -20.57 17.87 -11.07
N ALA A 16 -21.61 17.04 -11.07
CA ALA A 16 -21.70 15.90 -10.16
C ALA A 16 -20.56 14.88 -10.37
N MET A 17 -20.20 14.62 -11.63
CA MET A 17 -19.03 13.78 -11.95
C MET A 17 -17.73 14.42 -11.47
N ALA A 18 -17.56 15.73 -11.67
CA ALA A 18 -16.37 16.45 -11.20
C ALA A 18 -16.23 16.38 -9.66
N LEU A 19 -17.33 16.53 -8.92
CA LEU A 19 -17.34 16.37 -7.46
C LEU A 19 -17.00 14.94 -7.01
N THR A 20 -17.50 13.94 -7.74
CA THR A 20 -17.18 12.53 -7.45
C THR A 20 -15.70 12.22 -7.65
N ILE A 21 -15.12 12.73 -8.74
CA ILE A 21 -13.68 12.61 -9.02
C ILE A 21 -12.87 13.32 -7.95
N ALA A 22 -13.24 14.56 -7.59
CA ALA A 22 -12.55 15.32 -6.56
C ALA A 22 -12.58 14.60 -5.19
N GLY A 23 -13.73 14.01 -4.82
CA GLY A 23 -13.84 13.21 -3.60
C GLY A 23 -12.94 11.98 -3.61
N ALA A 24 -12.87 11.25 -4.73
CA ALA A 24 -12.00 10.09 -4.88
C ALA A 24 -10.50 10.46 -4.78
N GLU A 25 -10.10 11.59 -5.32
CA GLU A 25 -8.71 12.06 -5.23
C GLU A 25 -8.34 12.52 -3.81
N LEU A 26 -9.25 13.17 -3.09
CA LEU A 26 -9.06 13.51 -1.67
C LEU A 26 -8.89 12.25 -0.81
N GLU A 27 -9.68 11.20 -1.05
CA GLU A 27 -9.51 9.92 -0.35
C GLU A 27 -8.17 9.26 -0.64
N LYS A 28 -7.69 9.32 -1.89
CA LYS A 28 -6.36 8.80 -2.25
C LYS A 28 -5.27 9.57 -1.53
N GLU A 29 -5.35 10.90 -1.52
CA GLU A 29 -4.39 11.76 -0.84
C GLU A 29 -4.38 11.48 0.68
N ALA A 30 -5.54 11.35 1.31
CA ALA A 30 -5.64 11.03 2.74
C ALA A 30 -5.01 9.67 3.10
N ARG A 31 -5.01 8.70 2.18
CA ARG A 31 -4.43 7.37 2.37
C ARG A 31 -2.95 7.29 1.96
N ARG A 32 -2.42 8.28 1.23
CA ARG A 32 -1.05 8.24 0.71
C ARG A 32 0.01 8.29 1.82
N PRO A 33 -0.09 9.14 2.87
CA PRO A 33 0.94 9.22 3.91
C PRO A 33 1.16 7.89 4.63
N SER A 34 0.10 7.13 4.93
CA SER A 34 0.23 5.83 5.60
C SER A 34 0.84 4.77 4.67
N ALA A 35 0.47 4.76 3.38
CA ALA A 35 1.10 3.90 2.39
C ALA A 35 2.58 4.24 2.19
N GLN A 36 2.94 5.53 2.25
CA GLN A 36 4.33 5.98 2.15
C GLN A 36 5.13 5.54 3.36
N ALA A 37 4.63 5.76 4.58
CA ALA A 37 5.29 5.32 5.81
C ALA A 37 5.51 3.79 5.82
N ALA A 38 4.54 3.01 5.35
CA ALA A 38 4.71 1.56 5.20
C ALA A 38 5.77 1.20 4.16
N ALA A 39 5.87 1.94 3.06
CA ALA A 39 6.89 1.70 2.03
C ALA A 39 8.28 2.02 2.55
N ASP A 40 8.42 3.14 3.26
CA ASP A 40 9.67 3.57 3.87
C ASP A 40 10.15 2.55 4.90
N LEU A 41 9.23 1.98 5.70
CA LEU A 41 9.54 0.94 6.68
C LEU A 41 10.04 -0.35 6.02
N LEU A 42 9.37 -0.83 4.98
CA LEU A 42 9.64 -2.14 4.38
C LEU A 42 10.76 -2.11 3.33
N THR A 43 10.90 -1.00 2.62
CA THR A 43 11.85 -0.85 1.50
C THR A 43 13.01 0.08 1.81
N GLY A 44 12.99 0.75 2.97
CA GLY A 44 14.11 1.53 3.49
C GLY A 44 15.28 0.66 3.96
N ALA A 45 16.42 1.30 4.25
CA ALA A 45 17.67 0.62 4.60
C ALA A 45 17.53 -0.37 5.76
N GLU A 46 16.79 0.00 6.81
CA GLU A 46 16.56 -0.87 7.98
C GLU A 46 15.69 -2.08 7.64
N GLY A 47 14.62 -1.88 6.87
CA GLY A 47 13.76 -2.97 6.40
C GLY A 47 14.51 -3.96 5.50
N LEU A 48 15.35 -3.45 4.59
CA LEU A 48 16.20 -4.27 3.73
C LEU A 48 17.27 -5.02 4.54
N ALA A 49 17.91 -4.37 5.52
CA ALA A 49 18.88 -5.02 6.40
C ALA A 49 18.24 -6.12 7.25
N PHE A 50 17.02 -5.89 7.76
CA PHE A 50 16.25 -6.90 8.48
C PHE A 50 15.89 -8.10 7.59
N LEU A 51 15.44 -7.86 6.35
CA LEU A 51 15.16 -8.91 5.39
C LEU A 51 16.40 -9.73 5.03
N ASP A 52 17.55 -9.08 4.83
CA ASP A 52 18.82 -9.75 4.55
C ASP A 52 19.28 -10.62 5.74
N ALA A 53 19.15 -10.10 6.96
CA ALA A 53 19.42 -10.86 8.18
C ALA A 53 18.51 -12.09 8.33
N LEU A 54 17.21 -11.95 8.02
CA LEU A 54 16.28 -13.07 8.00
C LEU A 54 16.65 -14.13 6.96
N LYS A 55 17.02 -13.72 5.74
CA LYS A 55 17.48 -14.64 4.68
C LYS A 55 18.75 -15.37 5.08
N THR A 56 19.69 -14.66 5.68
CA THR A 56 20.94 -15.24 6.21
C THR A 56 20.63 -16.25 7.33
N ALA A 57 19.74 -15.90 8.25
CA ALA A 57 19.31 -16.80 9.32
C ALA A 57 18.59 -18.05 8.77
N ALA A 58 17.71 -17.90 7.76
CA ALA A 58 17.04 -19.02 7.12
C ALA A 58 18.05 -19.97 6.44
N ALA A 59 19.02 -19.41 5.72
CA ALA A 59 20.06 -20.18 5.04
C ALA A 59 21.02 -20.89 6.01
N ALA A 60 21.26 -20.31 7.19
CA ALA A 60 22.12 -20.90 8.23
C ALA A 60 21.42 -22.00 9.05
N ASN A 61 20.09 -22.06 9.03
CA ASN A 61 19.34 -23.09 9.76
C ASN A 61 19.14 -24.36 8.93
N VAL A 62 19.08 -25.49 9.63
CA VAL A 62 18.60 -26.77 9.10
C VAL A 62 17.15 -26.93 9.57
N ASP A 63 16.35 -27.71 8.84
CA ASP A 63 15.00 -28.02 9.30
C ASP A 63 15.07 -28.84 10.60
N ASP A 64 14.87 -28.15 11.73
CA ASP A 64 14.89 -28.77 13.07
C ASP A 64 13.69 -29.70 13.32
N LEU A 65 12.65 -29.59 12.47
CA LEU A 65 11.50 -30.49 12.44
C LEU A 65 11.40 -31.11 11.05
N THR A 66 11.40 -32.45 10.99
CA THR A 66 11.24 -33.22 9.75
C THR A 66 9.81 -33.17 9.19
N THR A 67 8.94 -32.32 9.73
CA THR A 67 7.54 -32.24 9.34
C THR A 67 7.43 -31.55 7.97
N PRO A 68 6.79 -32.17 6.97
CA PRO A 68 6.59 -31.55 5.66
C PRO A 68 5.77 -30.25 5.77
N LEU A 69 6.09 -29.27 4.91
CA LEU A 69 5.33 -28.03 4.75
C LEU A 69 3.82 -28.32 4.64
N GLY A 70 3.01 -27.72 5.51
CA GLY A 70 1.53 -27.82 5.47
C GLY A 70 0.87 -28.91 6.33
N GLN A 71 1.64 -29.71 7.08
CA GLN A 71 1.09 -30.67 8.05
C GLN A 71 0.63 -29.97 9.36
N ARG A 72 -0.42 -30.52 10.01
CA ARG A 72 -0.84 -30.04 11.35
C ARG A 72 0.23 -30.44 12.39
N GLY A 73 1.00 -29.46 12.85
CA GLY A 73 2.09 -29.60 13.83
C GLY A 73 2.91 -28.31 13.94
N GLY A 74 3.96 -28.31 14.78
CA GLY A 74 4.89 -27.19 14.87
C GLY A 74 5.71 -27.01 13.58
N GLU A 75 5.94 -25.76 13.20
CA GLU A 75 6.79 -25.36 12.07
C GLU A 75 8.27 -25.41 12.49
N GLY A 76 9.13 -25.99 11.65
CA GLY A 76 10.58 -25.97 11.91
C GLY A 76 11.14 -24.54 11.83
N THR A 77 12.22 -24.25 12.55
CA THR A 77 12.81 -22.90 12.59
C THR A 77 13.08 -22.35 11.19
N LYS A 78 13.66 -23.18 10.31
CA LYS A 78 13.93 -22.80 8.91
C LYS A 78 12.63 -22.52 8.13
N GLN A 79 11.65 -23.42 8.17
CA GLN A 79 10.34 -23.21 7.52
C GLN A 79 9.68 -21.90 7.99
N MET A 80 9.74 -21.61 9.29
CA MET A 80 9.22 -20.38 9.87
C MET A 80 9.92 -19.15 9.32
N LEU A 81 11.25 -19.17 9.24
CA LEU A 81 12.03 -18.07 8.70
C LEU A 81 11.76 -17.86 7.20
N GLU A 82 11.69 -18.93 6.40
CA GLU A 82 11.36 -18.86 4.97
C GLU A 82 9.95 -18.31 4.72
N ARG A 83 8.98 -18.70 5.56
CA ARG A 83 7.62 -18.13 5.52
C ARG A 83 7.63 -16.64 5.85
N LEU A 84 8.37 -16.21 6.87
CA LEU A 84 8.49 -14.80 7.23
C LEU A 84 9.14 -13.98 6.11
N VAL A 85 10.23 -14.49 5.50
CA VAL A 85 10.86 -13.88 4.32
C VAL A 85 9.83 -13.69 3.20
N THR A 86 9.09 -14.73 2.86
CA THR A 86 8.06 -14.69 1.82
C THR A 86 6.96 -13.66 2.12
N GLN A 87 6.51 -13.59 3.38
CA GLN A 87 5.49 -12.64 3.82
C GLN A 87 5.98 -11.18 3.72
N ILE A 88 7.22 -10.92 4.11
CA ILE A 88 7.81 -9.57 4.06
C ILE A 88 8.05 -9.14 2.61
N GLU A 89 8.55 -10.03 1.75
CA GLU A 89 8.73 -9.73 0.31
C GLU A 89 7.39 -9.44 -0.36
N GLY A 90 6.36 -10.25 -0.07
CA GLY A 90 5.00 -10.02 -0.54
C GLY A 90 4.42 -8.70 -0.04
N ALA A 91 4.60 -8.37 1.24
CA ALA A 91 4.16 -7.10 1.82
C ALA A 91 4.87 -5.91 1.18
N SER A 92 6.18 -6.02 0.95
CA SER A 92 6.99 -4.97 0.31
C SER A 92 6.48 -4.67 -1.10
N ALA A 93 6.27 -5.71 -1.91
CA ALA A 93 5.69 -5.56 -3.23
C ALA A 93 4.26 -4.97 -3.19
N GLY A 94 3.44 -5.43 -2.23
CA GLY A 94 2.07 -4.97 -2.05
C GLY A 94 1.97 -3.48 -1.69
N VAL A 95 2.85 -3.00 -0.82
CA VAL A 95 2.87 -1.58 -0.41
C VAL A 95 3.35 -0.67 -1.54
N VAL A 96 4.37 -1.09 -2.31
CA VAL A 96 4.81 -0.36 -3.52
C VAL A 96 3.67 -0.27 -4.54
N ALA A 97 2.98 -1.39 -4.80
CA ALA A 97 1.82 -1.40 -5.69
C ALA A 97 0.71 -0.48 -5.16
N ARG A 98 0.46 -0.49 -3.85
CA ARG A 98 -0.54 0.37 -3.23
C ARG A 98 -0.22 1.86 -3.42
N LEU A 99 1.02 2.27 -3.23
CA LEU A 99 1.46 3.64 -3.48
C LEU A 99 1.19 4.07 -4.92
N SER A 100 1.49 3.23 -5.90
CA SER A 100 1.19 3.51 -7.31
C SER A 100 -0.31 3.74 -7.55
N THR A 101 -1.19 2.98 -6.90
CA THR A 101 -2.66 3.18 -7.02
C THR A 101 -3.19 4.43 -6.33
N LEU A 102 -2.41 5.00 -5.40
CA LEU A 102 -2.76 6.19 -4.63
C LEU A 102 -2.15 7.46 -5.23
N GLN A 103 -1.38 7.36 -6.31
CA GLN A 103 -0.92 8.52 -7.06
C GLN A 103 -2.14 9.31 -7.57
N PRO A 104 -2.10 10.64 -7.44
CA PRO A 104 -3.24 11.45 -7.83
C PRO A 104 -3.31 11.46 -9.36
N SER A 105 -4.50 11.21 -9.89
CA SER A 105 -4.73 11.23 -11.35
C SER A 105 -4.81 12.66 -11.88
N VAL A 106 -5.16 13.59 -10.98
CA VAL A 106 -5.28 15.03 -11.22
C VAL A 106 -4.80 15.77 -9.97
N PRO A 107 -4.28 17.00 -10.10
CA PRO A 107 -3.90 17.80 -8.94
C PRO A 107 -5.08 17.96 -7.98
N VAL A 108 -4.89 17.56 -6.72
CA VAL A 108 -5.86 17.85 -5.65
C VAL A 108 -5.76 19.34 -5.33
N PRO A 109 -6.86 20.10 -5.35
CA PRO A 109 -6.84 21.51 -4.93
C PRO A 109 -6.31 21.59 -3.49
N ALA A 110 -5.37 22.50 -3.24
CA ALA A 110 -4.88 22.72 -1.88
C ALA A 110 -6.07 23.07 -0.97
N PRO A 111 -6.11 22.56 0.28
CA PRO A 111 -7.16 22.95 1.21
C PRO A 111 -7.17 24.47 1.34
N ALA A 112 -8.34 25.08 1.17
CA ALA A 112 -8.53 26.50 1.40
C ALA A 112 -8.03 26.81 2.81
N GLN A 113 -7.00 27.65 2.91
CA GLN A 113 -6.56 28.14 4.21
C GLN A 113 -7.60 29.16 4.66
N ASP A 114 -8.41 28.78 5.66
CA ASP A 114 -9.22 29.72 6.46
C ASP A 114 -8.32 30.62 7.31
#